data_AF-A0A8S3XR34-F1
#
_entry.id   AF-A0A8S3XR34-F1
#
_cell.length_a   1.000
_cell.length_b   1.000
_cell.length_c   1.000
_cell.angle_alpha   90.00
_cell.angle_beta   90.00
_cell.angle_gamma   90.00
#
_symmetry.space_group_name_H-M   'P 1'
#
loop_
_entity.id
_entity.type
_entity.pdbx_description
1 polymer ?
#
loop_
_entity_poly.entity_id
_entity_poly.type
_entity_poly.pdbx_seq_one_letter_code
_entity_poly.pdbx_strand_id
1 'polypeptide(L)'
;MSVQKIEKYICGNVQFDVSATDDIHHKLQTDDQFASQYFENLIQQHNTPETADDETDQVANNLISGANESEEAKFWTPTKIKLLLDEYKKRIKQFRDPGIKKNRLYREIAAEFLKHNINIPYSELDKKIRNMKSQYKKKLKSKRSTGQGRAERPWLQMMTEIFHNDESVILTDNVIESSTSQINPLPLNLSKSNKRFENIFSDADTIDSTSSHSLAADENIEKQVKKDAGKNIHARQLYGQRNKQLQLDIEKKEIFKQMAKNSEDNNNILSNNAYIWKNTMDNLITVLKEKNEIMKERNDIFSDISNKLDGPGCS
;
A
#
# COMPACT_ATOMS: atom_id res chain seq x y z
N MET A 1 -36.51 -19.42 12.86
CA MET A 1 -35.03 -19.45 12.84
C MET A 1 -34.64 -20.85 12.43
N SER A 2 -34.05 -21.03 11.25
CA SER A 2 -33.60 -22.35 10.82
C SER A 2 -32.34 -22.71 11.62
N VAL A 3 -32.37 -23.86 12.29
CA VAL A 3 -31.24 -24.36 13.09
C VAL A 3 -30.14 -24.80 12.12
N GLN A 4 -28.91 -24.33 12.32
CA GLN A 4 -27.75 -24.80 11.57
C GLN A 4 -27.18 -26.03 12.28
N LYS A 5 -26.83 -27.06 11.51
CA LYS A 5 -26.17 -28.27 11.98
C LYS A 5 -24.76 -28.32 11.40
N ILE A 6 -23.84 -28.96 12.12
CA ILE A 6 -22.48 -29.22 11.64
C ILE A 6 -22.38 -30.70 11.32
N GLU A 7 -22.04 -31.04 10.07
CA GLU A 7 -21.78 -32.40 9.63
C GLU A 7 -20.44 -32.51 8.91
N LYS A 8 -19.86 -33.71 8.96
CA LYS A 8 -18.55 -34.01 8.39
C LYS A 8 -18.70 -34.72 7.05
N TYR A 9 -18.03 -34.20 6.04
CA TYR A 9 -18.02 -34.75 4.69
C TYR A 9 -16.60 -35.07 4.26
N ILE A 10 -16.44 -36.20 3.57
CA ILE A 10 -15.15 -36.61 3.00
C ILE A 10 -15.29 -36.52 1.49
N CYS A 11 -14.52 -35.64 0.86
CA CYS A 11 -14.46 -35.49 -0.58
C CYS A 11 -13.02 -35.73 -1.04
N GLY A 12 -12.79 -36.88 -1.70
CA GLY A 12 -11.43 -37.35 -1.99
C GLY A 12 -10.66 -37.65 -0.70
N ASN A 13 -9.51 -36.97 -0.51
CA ASN A 13 -8.65 -37.13 0.67
C ASN A 13 -8.79 -35.99 1.69
N VAL A 14 -9.78 -35.12 1.52
CA VAL A 14 -9.98 -33.93 2.36
C VAL A 14 -11.29 -34.06 3.14
N GLN A 15 -11.23 -33.82 4.45
CA GLN A 15 -12.39 -33.79 5.33
C GLN A 15 -12.85 -32.33 5.49
N PHE A 16 -14.15 -32.10 5.32
CA PHE A 16 -14.79 -30.80 5.47
C PHE A 16 -15.82 -30.85 6.60
N ASP A 17 -15.74 -29.89 7.52
CA ASP A 17 -16.76 -29.68 8.55
C ASP A 17 -17.70 -28.57 8.04
N VAL A 18 -18.90 -28.96 7.60
CA VAL A 18 -19.86 -28.05 6.96
C VAL A 18 -20.92 -27.63 7.97
N SER A 19 -21.05 -26.33 8.24
CA SER A 19 -22.10 -25.74 9.09
C SER A 19 -23.20 -25.13 8.23
N ALA A 20 -24.30 -25.86 8.02
CA ALA A 20 -25.36 -25.44 7.11
C ALA A 20 -26.77 -25.81 7.60
N THR A 21 -27.80 -25.40 6.88
CA THR A 21 -29.19 -25.81 7.15
C THR A 21 -29.42 -27.24 6.66
N ASP A 22 -30.39 -27.95 7.24
CA ASP A 22 -30.70 -29.35 6.87
C ASP A 22 -30.95 -29.53 5.36
N ASP A 23 -31.58 -28.55 4.71
CA ASP A 23 -31.80 -28.58 3.25
C ASP A 23 -30.49 -28.64 2.44
N ILE A 24 -29.43 -27.99 2.93
CA ILE A 24 -28.11 -27.99 2.30
C ILE A 24 -27.44 -29.33 2.55
N HIS A 25 -27.51 -29.87 3.77
CA HIS A 25 -26.99 -31.21 4.08
C HIS A 25 -27.66 -32.30 3.25
N HIS A 26 -28.99 -32.22 3.09
CA HIS A 26 -29.75 -33.11 2.23
C HIS A 26 -29.31 -33.00 0.76
N LYS A 27 -29.11 -31.78 0.25
CA LYS A 27 -28.59 -31.58 -1.13
C LYS A 27 -27.18 -32.11 -1.30
N LEU A 28 -26.29 -31.91 -0.32
CA LEU A 28 -24.93 -32.45 -0.35
C LEU A 28 -24.90 -33.98 -0.37
N GLN A 29 -25.92 -34.65 0.17
CA GLN A 29 -26.04 -36.11 0.15
C GLN A 29 -26.77 -36.66 -1.08
N THR A 30 -27.65 -35.86 -1.71
CA THR A 30 -28.54 -36.33 -2.79
C THR A 30 -28.07 -35.93 -4.18
N ASP A 31 -27.34 -34.82 -4.31
CA ASP A 31 -26.96 -34.22 -5.59
C ASP A 31 -25.43 -34.08 -5.69
N ASP A 32 -24.81 -34.99 -6.44
CA ASP A 32 -23.36 -35.03 -6.67
C ASP A 32 -22.82 -33.77 -7.38
N GLN A 33 -23.62 -33.16 -8.26
CA GLN A 33 -23.22 -31.93 -8.96
C GLN A 33 -23.21 -30.75 -8.00
N PHE A 34 -24.23 -30.65 -7.14
CA PHE A 34 -24.28 -29.65 -6.08
C PHE A 34 -23.12 -29.81 -5.10
N ALA A 35 -22.83 -31.04 -4.66
CA ALA A 35 -21.71 -31.32 -3.77
C ALA A 35 -20.37 -30.90 -4.37
N SER A 36 -20.11 -31.26 -5.63
CA SER A 36 -18.89 -30.90 -6.34
C SER A 36 -18.70 -29.39 -6.41
N GLN A 37 -19.73 -28.64 -6.82
CA GLN A 37 -19.69 -27.18 -6.89
C GLN A 37 -19.53 -26.53 -5.52
N TYR A 38 -20.18 -27.08 -4.49
CA TYR A 38 -20.12 -26.56 -3.14
C TYR A 38 -18.69 -26.65 -2.57
N PHE A 39 -18.05 -27.81 -2.70
CA PHE A 39 -16.67 -28.00 -2.22
C PHE A 39 -15.63 -27.28 -3.08
N GLU A 40 -15.83 -27.20 -4.40
CA GLU A 40 -14.94 -26.45 -5.28
C GLU A 40 -14.90 -24.95 -4.91
N ASN A 41 -16.07 -24.36 -4.63
CA ASN A 41 -16.16 -22.98 -4.14
C ASN A 41 -15.50 -22.79 -2.77
N LEU A 42 -15.65 -23.77 -1.86
CA LEU A 42 -15.00 -23.73 -0.54
C LEU A 42 -13.47 -23.73 -0.68
N ILE A 43 -12.93 -24.59 -1.55
CA ILE A 43 -11.49 -24.70 -1.81
C ILE A 43 -10.96 -23.42 -2.46
N GLN A 44 -11.70 -22.82 -3.39
CA GLN A 44 -11.31 -21.55 -4.03
C GLN A 44 -11.26 -20.39 -3.04
N GLN A 45 -12.14 -20.35 -2.03
CA GLN A 45 -12.08 -19.35 -0.96
C GLN A 45 -10.83 -19.51 -0.09
N HIS A 46 -10.39 -20.74 0.17
CA HIS A 46 -9.20 -21.03 0.99
C HIS A 46 -7.86 -20.95 0.24
N ASN A 47 -7.85 -21.03 -1.09
CA ASN A 47 -6.62 -21.02 -1.91
C ASN A 47 -6.21 -19.64 -2.46
N THR A 48 -6.71 -18.53 -1.89
CA THR A 48 -6.10 -17.22 -2.16
C THR A 48 -4.73 -17.18 -1.45
N PRO A 49 -3.62 -16.93 -2.17
CA PRO A 49 -2.29 -17.06 -1.59
C PRO A 49 -2.01 -15.87 -0.67
N GLU A 50 -2.28 -16.05 0.63
CA GLU A 50 -1.60 -15.29 1.66
C GLU A 50 -0.12 -15.70 1.63
N THR A 51 0.73 -14.70 1.38
CA THR A 51 2.19 -14.79 1.42
C THR A 51 2.65 -15.38 2.74
N ALA A 52 3.34 -16.52 2.66
CA ALA A 52 3.98 -17.20 3.78
C ALA A 52 5.15 -16.37 4.33
N ASP A 53 5.07 -16.06 5.63
CA ASP A 53 6.21 -15.94 6.54
C ASP A 53 5.86 -16.74 7.81
N ASP A 54 6.90 -17.31 8.39
CA ASP A 54 6.98 -18.52 9.24
C ASP A 54 6.19 -18.59 10.57
N GLU A 55 5.81 -19.85 10.83
CA GLU A 55 5.73 -20.65 12.07
C GLU A 55 4.91 -20.26 13.33
N THR A 56 3.97 -21.18 13.59
CA THR A 56 3.49 -21.77 14.86
C THR A 56 2.94 -20.87 15.96
N ASP A 57 1.60 -20.91 16.11
CA ASP A 57 0.97 -21.55 17.27
C ASP A 57 -0.53 -21.75 16.98
N GLN A 58 -0.91 -23.01 16.73
CA GLN A 58 -2.31 -23.44 16.70
C GLN A 58 -2.72 -23.82 18.11
N VAL A 59 -3.39 -22.93 18.86
CA VAL A 59 -4.54 -23.29 19.70
C VAL A 59 -5.42 -22.05 19.83
N ALA A 60 -6.72 -22.23 19.59
CA ALA A 60 -7.81 -21.26 19.75
C ALA A 60 -7.89 -20.18 18.67
N ASN A 61 -8.45 -20.53 17.51
CA ASN A 61 -9.41 -19.69 16.77
C ASN A 61 -9.93 -20.48 15.57
N ASN A 62 -11.02 -21.24 15.75
CA ASN A 62 -11.94 -21.52 14.65
C ASN A 62 -13.31 -21.89 15.23
N LEU A 63 -14.12 -20.84 15.43
CA LEU A 63 -15.57 -20.91 15.61
C LEU A 63 -16.12 -19.66 14.89
N ILE A 64 -16.47 -19.84 13.63
CA ILE A 64 -17.30 -18.93 12.81
C ILE A 64 -18.30 -19.88 12.12
N SER A 65 -19.60 -19.64 12.02
CA SER A 65 -20.29 -18.38 11.74
C SER A 65 -21.78 -18.48 12.03
N GLY A 66 -22.41 -17.32 12.28
CA GLY A 66 -23.85 -17.17 12.24
C GLY A 66 -24.28 -15.74 11.91
N ALA A 67 -24.39 -15.45 10.61
CA ALA A 67 -25.17 -14.41 9.96
C ALA A 67 -24.75 -12.92 10.04
N ASN A 68 -24.57 -12.32 8.84
CA ASN A 68 -24.76 -10.90 8.46
C ASN A 68 -23.56 -9.92 8.40
N GLU A 69 -22.30 -10.34 8.40
CA GLU A 69 -21.18 -9.43 8.14
C GLU A 69 -20.55 -9.66 6.76
N SER A 70 -20.90 -8.85 5.75
CA SER A 70 -20.05 -8.76 4.53
C SER A 70 -20.01 -7.40 3.83
N GLU A 71 -20.83 -6.42 4.22
CA GLU A 71 -20.73 -5.05 3.66
C GLU A 71 -20.32 -4.03 4.74
N GLU A 72 -20.78 -4.17 5.99
CA GLU A 72 -20.49 -3.19 7.04
C GLU A 72 -19.04 -3.19 7.54
N ALA A 73 -18.35 -4.34 7.48
CA ALA A 73 -16.93 -4.44 7.88
C ALA A 73 -16.03 -3.52 7.02
N LYS A 74 -16.43 -3.26 5.77
CA LYS A 74 -15.65 -2.48 4.80
C LYS A 74 -15.78 -0.97 4.99
N PHE A 75 -16.88 -0.49 5.59
CA PHE A 75 -17.10 0.94 5.80
C PHE A 75 -16.58 1.40 7.17
N TRP A 76 -15.71 2.41 7.15
CA TRP A 76 -15.22 3.09 8.35
C TRP A 76 -16.27 4.07 8.90
N THR A 77 -17.19 3.55 9.72
CA THR A 77 -18.19 4.36 10.41
C THR A 77 -17.55 5.28 11.47
N PRO A 78 -18.20 6.40 11.84
CA PRO A 78 -17.69 7.30 12.89
C PRO A 78 -17.41 6.57 14.21
N THR A 79 -18.24 5.60 14.59
CA THR A 79 -18.07 4.76 15.79
C THR A 79 -16.79 3.93 15.72
N LYS A 80 -16.54 3.26 14.58
CA LYS A 80 -15.30 2.48 14.35
C LYS A 80 -14.06 3.37 14.42
N ILE A 81 -14.12 4.55 13.82
CA ILE A 81 -13.01 5.51 13.84
C ILE A 81 -12.75 6.02 15.26
N LYS A 82 -13.82 6.31 16.02
CA LYS A 82 -13.70 6.76 17.41
C LYS A 82 -13.03 5.68 18.27
N LEU A 83 -13.52 4.44 18.19
CA LEU A 83 -12.94 3.29 18.91
C LEU A 83 -11.46 3.09 18.55
N LEU A 84 -11.12 3.17 17.25
CA LEU A 84 -9.74 3.06 16.78
C LEU A 84 -8.84 4.12 17.41
N LEU A 85 -9.28 5.38 17.43
CA LEU A 85 -8.49 6.47 17.99
C LEU A 85 -8.37 6.38 19.51
N ASP A 86 -9.41 5.97 20.21
CA ASP A 86 -9.41 5.79 21.66
C ASP A 86 -8.41 4.69 22.08
N GLU A 87 -8.46 3.53 21.43
CA GLU A 87 -7.53 2.43 21.70
C GLU A 87 -6.09 2.76 21.29
N TYR A 88 -5.91 3.51 20.20
CA TYR A 88 -4.61 4.02 19.78
C TYR A 88 -4.02 4.99 20.81
N LYS A 89 -4.84 5.90 21.34
CA LYS A 89 -4.44 6.89 22.35
C LYS A 89 -3.94 6.23 23.63
N LYS A 90 -4.61 5.16 24.10
CA LYS A 90 -4.19 4.37 25.28
C LYS A 90 -2.76 3.81 25.13
N ARG A 91 -2.40 3.40 23.90
CA ARG A 91 -1.11 2.76 23.59
C ARG A 91 -0.07 3.72 22.99
N ILE A 92 -0.32 5.03 22.98
CA ILE A 92 0.54 6.00 22.27
C ILE A 92 2.00 5.96 22.74
N LYS A 93 2.24 5.76 24.04
CA LYS A 93 3.60 5.67 24.61
C LYS A 93 4.36 4.47 24.05
N GLN A 94 3.68 3.33 23.89
CA GLN A 94 4.26 2.12 23.31
C GLN A 94 4.49 2.27 21.81
N PHE A 95 3.62 2.99 21.09
CA PHE A 95 3.83 3.31 19.67
C PHE A 95 5.05 4.21 19.42
N ARG A 96 5.50 4.96 20.43
CA ARG A 96 6.70 5.81 20.38
C ARG A 96 7.98 5.06 20.72
N ASP A 97 7.87 3.92 21.39
CA ASP A 97 9.01 3.09 21.75
C ASP A 97 9.53 2.33 20.51
N PRO A 98 10.77 2.55 20.06
CA PRO A 98 11.34 1.83 18.93
C PRO A 98 11.59 0.35 19.22
N GLY A 99 11.66 -0.07 20.50
CA GLY A 99 11.85 -1.47 20.89
C GLY A 99 10.61 -2.34 20.69
N ILE A 100 9.43 -1.73 20.54
CA ILE A 100 8.16 -2.47 20.39
C ILE A 100 7.75 -2.52 18.92
N LYS A 101 7.57 -3.74 18.39
CA LYS A 101 7.04 -3.95 17.04
C LYS A 101 5.60 -3.42 16.94
N LYS A 102 5.37 -2.44 16.07
CA LYS A 102 4.05 -1.81 15.84
C LYS A 102 2.96 -2.81 15.45
N ASN A 103 3.32 -3.86 14.72
CA ASN A 103 2.39 -4.93 14.33
C ASN A 103 1.73 -5.60 15.54
N ARG A 104 2.48 -5.80 16.64
CA ARG A 104 1.95 -6.35 17.88
C ARG A 104 0.87 -5.45 18.47
N LEU A 105 1.13 -4.14 18.54
CA LEU A 105 0.18 -3.17 19.08
C LEU A 105 -1.11 -3.12 18.26
N TYR A 106 -1.02 -3.22 16.94
CA TYR A 106 -2.22 -3.27 16.10
C TYR A 106 -3.00 -4.57 16.25
N ARG A 107 -2.35 -5.71 16.51
CA ARG A 107 -3.05 -6.97 16.84
C ARG A 107 -3.81 -6.86 18.16
N GLU A 108 -3.23 -6.23 19.17
CA GLU A 108 -3.92 -5.96 20.44
C GLU A 108 -5.14 -5.05 20.24
N ILE A 109 -5.03 -4.02 19.40
CA ILE A 109 -6.18 -3.17 19.06
C ILE A 109 -7.24 -3.97 18.29
N ALA A 110 -6.85 -4.83 17.34
CA ALA A 110 -7.78 -5.70 16.62
C ALA A 110 -8.54 -6.64 17.58
N ALA A 111 -7.87 -7.15 18.62
CA ALA A 111 -8.51 -7.96 19.64
C ALA A 111 -9.57 -7.16 20.44
N GLU A 112 -9.33 -5.88 20.72
CA GLU A 112 -10.36 -5.02 21.33
C GLU A 112 -11.55 -4.79 20.39
N PHE A 113 -11.30 -4.61 19.10
CA PHE A 113 -12.35 -4.51 18.08
C PHE A 113 -13.24 -5.77 18.06
N LEU A 114 -12.63 -6.94 18.20
CA LEU A 114 -13.35 -8.21 18.26
C LEU A 114 -14.29 -8.28 19.49
N LYS A 115 -13.88 -7.74 20.65
CA LYS A 115 -14.76 -7.66 21.84
C LYS A 115 -16.00 -6.80 21.61
N HIS A 116 -15.93 -5.86 20.67
CA HIS A 116 -17.05 -5.02 20.26
C HIS A 116 -17.88 -5.63 19.11
N ASN A 117 -17.67 -6.91 18.78
CA ASN A 117 -18.27 -7.60 17.63
C ASN A 117 -17.96 -6.90 16.30
N ILE A 118 -16.74 -6.36 16.14
CA ILE A 118 -16.28 -5.73 14.90
C ILE A 118 -15.06 -6.51 14.41
N ASN A 119 -15.22 -7.30 13.36
CA ASN A 119 -14.11 -8.06 12.78
C ASN A 119 -13.33 -7.21 11.77
N ILE A 120 -12.20 -6.64 12.19
CA ILE A 120 -11.28 -5.90 11.31
C ILE A 120 -9.86 -6.41 11.51
N PRO A 121 -9.16 -6.81 10.43
CA PRO A 121 -7.78 -7.26 10.53
C PRO A 121 -6.84 -6.12 10.91
N TYR A 122 -5.79 -6.42 11.67
CA TYR A 122 -4.82 -5.43 12.15
C TYR A 122 -4.15 -4.63 11.02
N SER A 123 -4.00 -5.23 9.83
CA SER A 123 -3.45 -4.60 8.63
C SER A 123 -4.31 -3.43 8.13
N GLU A 124 -5.64 -3.58 8.17
CA GLU A 124 -6.59 -2.53 7.79
C GLU A 124 -6.64 -1.41 8.84
N LEU A 125 -6.50 -1.72 10.14
CA LEU A 125 -6.37 -0.71 11.20
C LEU A 125 -5.12 0.15 10.99
N ASP A 126 -3.96 -0.46 10.74
CA ASP A 126 -2.71 0.28 10.47
C ASP A 126 -2.83 1.17 9.23
N LYS A 127 -3.31 0.60 8.12
CA LYS A 127 -3.54 1.34 6.86
C LYS A 127 -4.46 2.53 7.08
N LYS A 128 -5.53 2.36 7.88
CA LYS A 128 -6.46 3.44 8.22
C LYS A 128 -5.78 4.55 9.03
N ILE A 129 -5.04 4.20 10.08
CA ILE A 129 -4.29 5.19 10.89
C ILE A 129 -3.27 5.94 10.03
N ARG A 130 -2.52 5.25 9.16
CA ARG A 130 -1.56 5.89 8.23
C ARG A 130 -2.25 6.89 7.30
N ASN A 131 -3.39 6.51 6.71
CA ASN A 131 -4.17 7.43 5.87
C ASN A 131 -4.67 8.64 6.68
N MET A 132 -5.22 8.41 7.88
CA MET A 132 -5.68 9.49 8.76
C MET A 132 -4.56 10.45 9.15
N LYS A 133 -3.34 9.95 9.44
CA LYS A 133 -2.15 10.79 9.69
C LYS A 133 -1.80 11.65 8.47
N SER A 134 -1.79 11.05 7.27
CA SER A 134 -1.54 11.78 6.02
C SER A 134 -2.56 12.90 5.78
N GLN A 135 -3.85 12.59 5.97
CA GLN A 135 -4.93 13.57 5.85
C GLN A 135 -4.84 14.67 6.90
N TYR A 136 -4.48 14.33 8.14
CA TYR A 136 -4.25 15.28 9.23
C TYR A 136 -3.13 16.27 8.87
N LYS A 137 -1.98 15.78 8.40
CA LYS A 137 -0.85 16.62 7.94
C LYS A 137 -1.26 17.58 6.82
N LYS A 138 -1.96 17.07 5.79
CA LYS A 138 -2.46 17.90 4.67
C LYS A 138 -3.37 19.03 5.14
N LYS A 139 -4.28 18.73 6.09
CA LYS A 139 -5.19 19.74 6.65
C LYS A 139 -4.49 20.76 7.53
N LEU A 140 -3.49 20.36 8.32
CA LEU A 140 -2.70 21.29 9.12
C LEU A 140 -1.96 22.28 8.22
N LYS A 141 -1.40 21.81 7.09
CA LYS A 141 -0.76 22.66 6.08
C LYS A 141 -1.76 23.62 5.40
N SER A 142 -2.97 23.14 5.07
CA SER A 142 -4.02 23.99 4.47
C SER A 142 -4.56 25.05 5.42
N LYS A 143 -4.77 24.74 6.72
CA LYS A 143 -5.20 25.74 7.72
C LYS A 143 -4.22 26.92 7.81
N ARG A 144 -2.91 26.67 7.68
CA ARG A 144 -1.87 27.73 7.67
C ARG A 144 -1.93 28.64 6.44
N SER A 145 -2.36 28.12 5.28
CA SER A 145 -2.32 28.87 4.01
C SER A 145 -3.60 29.66 3.72
N THR A 146 -4.77 29.21 4.18
CA THR A 146 -6.05 29.73 3.67
C THR A 146 -6.85 30.53 4.70
N GLY A 147 -6.50 30.50 5.98
CA GLY A 147 -7.16 31.30 7.04
C GLY A 147 -8.65 30.99 7.32
N GLN A 148 -9.33 30.23 6.45
CA GLN A 148 -10.74 29.89 6.57
C GLN A 148 -10.94 28.51 7.23
N GLY A 149 -11.52 28.53 8.44
CA GLY A 149 -11.92 27.35 9.17
C GLY A 149 -13.17 26.69 8.60
N ARG A 150 -13.01 25.65 7.78
CA ARG A 150 -14.10 24.68 7.60
C ARG A 150 -14.32 23.91 8.91
N ALA A 151 -15.58 23.60 9.20
CA ALA A 151 -15.98 22.81 10.36
C ALA A 151 -15.07 21.58 10.53
N GLU A 152 -14.42 21.51 11.69
CA GLU A 152 -13.48 20.46 12.06
C GLU A 152 -14.24 19.14 12.16
N ARG A 153 -13.81 18.11 11.40
CA ARG A 153 -14.42 16.78 11.52
C ARG A 153 -14.12 16.22 12.93
N PRO A 154 -15.04 15.52 13.61
CA PRO A 154 -14.83 15.04 14.98
C PRO A 154 -13.54 14.23 15.18
N TRP A 155 -13.21 13.34 14.23
CA TRP A 155 -11.96 12.56 14.30
C TRP A 155 -10.70 13.44 14.21
N LEU A 156 -10.78 14.62 13.58
CA LEU A 156 -9.66 15.53 13.41
C LEU A 156 -9.29 16.20 14.75
N GLN A 157 -10.28 16.50 15.59
CA GLN A 157 -10.05 17.01 16.95
C GLN A 157 -9.35 15.94 17.81
N MET A 158 -9.79 14.68 17.75
CA MET A 158 -9.14 13.57 18.45
C MET A 158 -7.71 13.36 17.95
N MET A 159 -7.46 13.42 16.64
CA MET A 159 -6.10 13.35 16.10
C MET A 159 -5.25 14.54 16.55
N THR A 160 -5.84 15.74 16.62
CA THR A 160 -5.13 16.91 17.14
C THR A 160 -4.71 16.65 18.58
N GLU A 161 -5.60 16.14 19.43
CA GLU A 161 -5.28 15.80 20.82
C GLU A 161 -4.16 14.74 20.94
N ILE A 162 -4.21 13.69 20.12
CA ILE A 162 -3.22 12.59 20.10
C ILE A 162 -1.84 13.08 19.61
N PHE A 163 -1.82 13.92 18.58
CA PHE A 163 -0.60 14.33 17.87
C PHE A 163 -0.16 15.77 18.18
N HIS A 164 -0.82 16.49 19.10
CA HIS A 164 -0.50 17.87 19.45
C HIS A 164 0.96 18.02 19.93
N ASN A 165 1.43 16.99 20.64
CA ASN A 165 2.76 16.98 21.26
C ASN A 165 3.77 16.12 20.46
N ASP A 166 3.43 15.75 19.22
CA ASP A 166 4.29 14.91 18.39
C ASP A 166 5.03 15.77 17.36
N GLU A 167 6.27 16.12 17.69
CA GLU A 167 7.16 16.90 16.81
C GLU A 167 7.34 16.25 15.43
N SER A 168 7.27 14.92 15.32
CA SER A 168 7.39 14.20 14.03
C SER A 168 6.21 14.46 13.06
N VAL A 169 5.12 15.04 13.57
CA VAL A 169 3.94 15.42 12.79
C VAL A 169 3.92 16.93 12.49
N ILE A 170 4.60 17.73 13.32
CA ILE A 170 4.64 19.20 13.24
C ILE A 170 5.88 19.70 12.46
N LEU A 171 7.00 18.98 12.53
CA LEU A 171 8.27 19.35 11.91
C LEU A 171 8.47 18.63 10.58
N THR A 172 8.12 19.31 9.49
CA THR A 172 8.81 19.10 8.20
C THR A 172 9.10 20.40 7.46
N ASP A 173 9.09 21.58 8.10
CA ASP A 173 9.38 22.84 7.38
C ASP A 173 10.15 23.91 8.21
N ASN A 174 10.76 23.57 9.36
CA ASN A 174 11.61 24.53 10.11
C ASN A 174 13.07 24.05 10.19
N VAL A 175 13.76 24.07 9.06
CA VAL A 175 15.19 24.39 9.03
C VAL A 175 15.30 25.73 8.34
N ILE A 176 15.27 26.80 9.14
CA ILE A 176 16.06 28.04 9.06
C ILE A 176 15.50 29.01 10.11
N GLU A 177 16.44 29.67 10.79
CA GLU A 177 16.34 30.85 11.65
C GLU A 177 16.08 30.70 13.16
N SER A 178 17.22 30.80 13.85
CA SER A 178 17.47 31.62 15.05
C SER A 178 17.56 30.89 16.38
N SER A 179 18.77 30.41 16.69
CA SER A 179 19.44 30.69 17.96
C SER A 179 20.96 30.59 17.78
N THR A 180 21.59 31.75 17.81
CA THR A 180 23.02 32.04 17.84
C THR A 180 23.68 31.43 19.08
N SER A 181 24.77 30.66 18.91
CA SER A 181 26.04 30.82 19.65
C SER A 181 27.10 29.77 19.30
N GLN A 182 28.25 30.28 18.86
CA GLN A 182 29.64 29.84 19.12
C GLN A 182 30.32 28.75 18.23
N ILE A 183 31.02 29.27 17.20
CA ILE A 183 32.48 29.15 16.91
C ILE A 183 33.10 27.74 16.77
N ASN A 184 33.45 27.36 15.52
CA ASN A 184 34.84 27.13 15.05
C ASN A 184 34.83 26.78 13.53
N PRO A 185 35.63 27.46 12.66
CA PRO A 185 35.67 27.16 11.23
C PRO A 185 36.96 26.40 10.84
N LEU A 186 36.88 25.41 9.95
CA LEU A 186 37.98 24.96 9.05
C LEU A 186 37.41 24.00 7.98
N PRO A 187 38.04 23.80 6.81
CA PRO A 187 37.84 24.60 5.61
C PRO A 187 37.26 23.81 4.42
N LEU A 188 36.80 24.58 3.43
CA LEU A 188 36.36 24.16 2.10
C LEU A 188 37.24 23.07 1.47
N ASN A 189 36.61 22.10 0.81
CA ASN A 189 37.09 21.67 -0.50
C ASN A 189 35.93 21.52 -1.49
N LEU A 190 36.06 22.30 -2.56
CA LEU A 190 35.07 22.55 -3.60
C LEU A 190 35.51 21.78 -4.85
N SER A 191 34.66 20.90 -5.38
CA SER A 191 34.75 20.51 -6.79
C SER A 191 33.35 20.43 -7.40
N LYS A 192 33.00 21.52 -8.10
CA LYS A 192 32.44 21.60 -9.47
C LYS A 192 31.56 20.41 -9.91
N SER A 193 30.35 20.59 -10.42
CA SER A 193 30.03 21.42 -11.58
C SER A 193 28.51 21.46 -11.85
N ASN A 194 28.12 22.35 -12.77
CA ASN A 194 26.80 22.51 -13.42
C ASN A 194 25.79 23.47 -12.76
N LYS A 195 26.14 24.77 -12.86
CA LYS A 195 25.17 25.80 -13.24
C LYS A 195 25.17 25.93 -14.77
N ARG A 196 24.01 25.74 -15.41
CA ARG A 196 23.74 26.28 -16.76
C ARG A 196 22.24 26.52 -16.87
N PHE A 197 21.89 27.65 -17.45
CA PHE A 197 20.56 28.22 -17.72
C PHE A 197 20.00 29.19 -16.68
N GLU A 198 20.61 30.37 -16.63
CA GLU A 198 19.84 31.62 -16.61
C GLU A 198 20.17 32.47 -17.83
N ASN A 199 19.11 33.11 -18.34
CA ASN A 199 19.05 34.39 -19.04
C ASN A 199 19.88 34.60 -20.31
N ILE A 200 19.23 34.34 -21.44
CA ILE A 200 19.50 35.01 -22.71
C ILE A 200 18.16 35.56 -23.17
N PHE A 201 17.93 36.87 -23.06
CA PHE A 201 17.19 37.74 -24.00
C PHE A 201 17.02 39.15 -23.40
N SER A 202 18.08 39.94 -23.53
CA SER A 202 18.07 41.40 -23.59
C SER A 202 19.24 41.80 -24.48
N ASP A 203 19.08 42.91 -25.23
CA ASP A 203 19.90 43.44 -26.34
C ASP A 203 19.29 43.04 -27.71
N ALA A 204 18.53 43.88 -28.45
CA ALA A 204 18.53 45.33 -28.71
C ALA A 204 19.72 45.83 -29.56
N ASP A 205 19.70 45.50 -30.85
CA ASP A 205 20.26 46.31 -31.94
C ASP A 205 19.08 46.69 -32.86
N THR A 206 18.61 47.94 -32.87
CA THR A 206 19.19 49.13 -33.50
C THR A 206 19.38 48.95 -35.00
N ILE A 207 18.32 49.21 -35.76
CA ILE A 207 18.43 49.51 -37.19
C ILE A 207 17.80 50.88 -37.43
N ASP A 208 18.69 51.76 -37.85
CA ASP A 208 18.53 53.12 -38.32
C ASP A 208 17.59 53.21 -39.53
N SER A 209 16.74 54.25 -39.53
CA SER A 209 16.25 54.90 -40.75
C SER A 209 15.66 56.26 -40.37
N THR A 210 16.54 57.25 -40.45
CA THR A 210 16.23 58.66 -40.72
C THR A 210 15.18 58.84 -41.82
N SER A 211 14.11 59.59 -41.52
CA SER A 211 13.48 60.48 -42.50
C SER A 211 12.80 61.63 -41.79
N SER A 212 13.46 62.79 -41.84
CA SER A 212 12.96 64.08 -41.39
C SER A 212 11.89 64.55 -42.37
N HIS A 213 10.67 64.85 -41.91
CA HIS A 213 9.90 65.98 -42.46
C HIS A 213 8.67 66.37 -41.61
N SER A 214 8.58 67.69 -41.44
CA SER A 214 7.46 68.60 -41.16
C SER A 214 6.86 68.73 -39.76
N LEU A 215 6.97 69.98 -39.33
CA LEU A 215 6.27 70.68 -38.26
C LEU A 215 4.76 70.69 -38.54
N ALA A 216 3.97 70.48 -37.49
CA ALA A 216 2.81 71.27 -37.07
C ALA A 216 1.69 70.39 -36.52
N ALA A 217 1.32 70.70 -35.27
CA ALA A 217 0.02 70.49 -34.64
C ALA A 217 -0.57 69.07 -34.63
N ASP A 218 -0.52 68.41 -33.46
CA ASP A 218 -1.76 67.86 -32.88
C ASP A 218 -1.56 67.39 -31.42
N GLU A 219 -2.27 68.01 -30.47
CA GLU A 219 -2.33 67.61 -29.04
C GLU A 219 -3.14 66.32 -28.80
N ASN A 220 -3.36 65.49 -29.84
CA ASN A 220 -4.26 64.34 -29.79
C ASN A 220 -3.58 62.97 -29.71
N ILE A 221 -2.25 62.90 -29.80
CA ILE A 221 -1.50 61.62 -29.92
C ILE A 221 -1.33 60.89 -28.57
N GLU A 222 -1.38 61.60 -27.43
CA GLU A 222 -1.14 60.98 -26.11
C GLU A 222 -2.28 60.04 -25.63
N LYS A 223 -3.46 60.11 -26.27
CA LYS A 223 -4.59 59.22 -25.95
C LYS A 223 -4.62 57.92 -26.77
N GLN A 224 -3.79 57.78 -27.81
CA GLN A 224 -3.73 56.57 -28.63
C GLN A 224 -2.60 55.61 -28.23
N VAL A 225 -1.46 56.10 -27.74
CA VAL A 225 -0.35 55.25 -27.27
C VAL A 225 -0.73 54.38 -26.06
N LYS A 226 -1.69 54.83 -25.22
CA LYS A 226 -2.18 54.07 -24.06
C LYS A 226 -3.15 52.92 -24.41
N LYS A 227 -3.68 52.87 -25.64
CA LYS A 227 -4.63 51.80 -26.06
C LYS A 227 -3.95 50.55 -26.62
N ASP A 228 -2.70 50.65 -27.09
CA ASP A 228 -1.99 49.50 -27.68
C ASP A 228 -1.10 48.73 -26.68
N ALA A 229 -0.72 49.34 -25.55
CA ALA A 229 -0.01 48.65 -24.48
C ALA A 229 -0.85 47.54 -23.79
N GLY A 230 -2.17 47.68 -23.75
CA GLY A 230 -3.08 46.72 -23.10
C GLY A 230 -3.24 45.39 -23.85
N LYS A 231 -3.09 45.39 -25.19
CA LYS A 231 -3.27 44.19 -26.02
C LYS A 231 -2.11 43.19 -25.88
N ASN A 232 -0.92 43.66 -25.49
CA ASN A 232 0.28 42.82 -25.36
C ASN A 232 0.33 42.02 -24.04
N ILE A 233 -0.34 42.50 -22.98
CA ILE A 233 -0.36 41.85 -21.66
C ILE A 233 -1.08 40.50 -21.74
N HIS A 234 -2.19 40.42 -22.47
CA HIS A 234 -2.97 39.19 -22.60
C HIS A 234 -2.19 38.10 -23.34
N ALA A 235 -1.47 38.45 -24.42
CA ALA A 235 -0.62 37.52 -25.14
C ALA A 235 0.46 36.93 -24.22
N ARG A 236 1.17 37.78 -23.46
CA ARG A 236 2.22 37.35 -22.52
C ARG A 236 1.68 36.38 -21.45
N GLN A 237 0.46 36.61 -20.95
CA GLN A 237 -0.20 35.72 -20.00
C GLN A 237 -0.53 34.36 -20.63
N LEU A 238 -1.04 34.33 -21.86
CA LEU A 238 -1.33 33.09 -22.59
C LEU A 238 -0.04 32.28 -22.86
N TYR A 239 1.06 32.93 -23.24
CA TYR A 239 2.36 32.25 -23.41
C TYR A 239 2.86 31.64 -22.10
N GLY A 240 2.74 32.35 -20.97
CA GLY A 240 3.11 31.83 -19.66
C GLY A 240 2.30 30.60 -19.26
N GLN A 241 0.98 30.62 -19.48
CA GLN A 241 0.11 29.48 -19.21
C GLN A 241 0.46 28.28 -20.10
N ARG A 242 0.68 28.50 -21.40
CA ARG A 242 1.07 27.43 -22.33
C ARG A 242 2.41 26.79 -21.96
N ASN A 243 3.39 27.59 -21.55
CA ASN A 243 4.69 27.06 -21.16
C ASN A 243 4.62 26.24 -19.87
N LYS A 244 3.81 26.69 -18.90
CA LYS A 244 3.52 25.91 -17.69
C LYS A 244 2.82 24.58 -18.02
N GLN A 245 1.88 24.58 -18.95
CA GLN A 245 1.21 23.36 -19.39
C GLN A 245 2.19 22.39 -20.07
N LEU A 246 3.06 22.91 -20.94
CA LEU A 246 4.11 22.10 -21.58
C LEU A 246 5.05 21.46 -20.55
N GLN A 247 5.44 22.21 -19.51
CA GLN A 247 6.28 21.67 -18.44
C GLN A 247 5.58 20.54 -17.69
N LEU A 248 4.30 20.71 -17.34
CA LEU A 248 3.49 19.65 -16.72
C LEU A 248 3.36 18.42 -17.62
N ASP A 249 3.20 18.61 -18.92
CA ASP A 249 3.10 17.51 -19.89
C ASP A 249 4.43 16.76 -20.02
N ILE A 250 5.57 17.47 -19.98
CA ILE A 250 6.91 16.86 -19.96
C ILE A 250 7.12 16.05 -18.68
N GLU A 251 6.82 16.61 -17.51
CA GLU A 251 6.93 15.92 -16.22
C GLU A 251 6.03 14.67 -16.19
N LYS A 252 4.78 14.80 -16.67
CA LYS A 252 3.84 13.69 -16.77
C LYS A 252 4.37 12.58 -17.68
N LYS A 253 4.98 12.94 -18.82
CA LYS A 253 5.60 11.97 -19.74
C LYS A 253 6.76 11.24 -19.09
N GLU A 254 7.59 11.91 -18.31
CA GLU A 254 8.72 11.28 -17.62
C GLU A 254 8.24 10.33 -16.51
N ILE A 255 7.20 10.70 -15.76
CA ILE A 255 6.56 9.82 -14.77
C ILE A 255 6.05 8.55 -15.44
N PHE A 256 5.36 8.65 -16.58
CA PHE A 256 4.89 7.47 -17.31
C PHE A 256 6.03 6.58 -17.80
N LYS A 257 7.12 7.17 -18.29
CA LYS A 257 8.31 6.42 -18.70
C LYS A 257 8.92 5.66 -17.52
N GLN A 258 8.99 6.29 -16.35
CA GLN A 258 9.47 5.64 -15.13
C GLN A 258 8.53 4.51 -14.67
N MET A 259 7.21 4.72 -14.73
CA MET A 259 6.23 3.68 -14.42
C MET A 259 6.35 2.47 -15.36
N ALA A 260 6.55 2.71 -16.66
CA ALA A 260 6.75 1.63 -17.63
C ALA A 260 8.01 0.82 -17.32
N LYS A 261 9.13 1.48 -17.03
CA LYS A 261 10.38 0.83 -16.63
C LYS A 261 10.21 0.01 -15.35
N ASN A 262 9.60 0.59 -14.32
CA ASN A 262 9.34 -0.12 -13.06
C ASN A 262 8.44 -1.36 -13.28
N SER A 263 7.47 -1.28 -14.18
CA SER A 263 6.62 -2.42 -14.54
C SER A 263 7.41 -3.53 -15.23
N GLU A 264 8.34 -3.17 -16.11
CA GLU A 264 9.23 -4.11 -16.79
C GLU A 264 10.19 -4.80 -15.81
N ASP A 265 10.81 -4.02 -14.91
CA ASP A 265 11.68 -4.54 -13.85
C ASP A 265 10.93 -5.51 -12.92
N ASN A 266 9.69 -5.17 -12.54
CA ASN A 266 8.85 -6.05 -11.73
C ASN A 266 8.50 -7.36 -12.46
N ASN A 267 8.19 -7.30 -13.76
CA ASN A 267 7.93 -8.49 -14.56
C ASN A 267 9.18 -9.38 -14.67
N ASN A 268 10.37 -8.78 -14.82
CA ASN A 268 11.64 -9.50 -14.84
C ASN A 268 11.91 -10.21 -13.51
N ILE A 269 11.64 -9.54 -12.37
CA ILE A 269 11.76 -10.15 -11.03
C ILE A 269 10.80 -11.33 -10.88
N LEU A 270 9.54 -11.20 -11.30
CA LEU A 270 8.56 -12.27 -11.24
C LEU A 270 8.99 -13.48 -12.10
N SER A 271 9.47 -13.22 -13.31
CA SER A 271 9.99 -14.26 -14.21
C SER A 271 11.19 -15.00 -13.60
N ASN A 272 12.13 -14.27 -13.01
CA ASN A 272 13.30 -14.86 -12.34
C ASN A 272 12.89 -15.69 -11.11
N ASN A 273 11.95 -15.20 -10.30
CA ASN A 273 11.44 -15.95 -9.16
C ASN A 273 10.73 -17.23 -9.59
N ALA A 274 9.93 -17.18 -10.67
CA ALA A 274 9.29 -18.37 -11.24
C ALA A 274 10.31 -19.40 -11.72
N TYR A 275 11.41 -18.95 -12.33
CA TYR A 275 12.52 -19.81 -12.75
C TYR A 275 13.20 -20.49 -11.55
N ILE A 276 13.49 -19.75 -10.48
CA ILE A 276 14.11 -20.30 -9.25
C ILE A 276 13.18 -21.35 -8.61
N TRP A 277 11.89 -21.06 -8.49
CA TRP A 277 10.91 -21.99 -7.94
C TRP A 277 10.81 -23.27 -8.75
N LYS A 278 10.80 -23.16 -10.09
CA LYS A 278 10.78 -24.31 -10.98
C LYS A 278 11.99 -25.22 -10.75
N ASN A 279 13.20 -24.67 -10.76
CA ASN A 279 14.43 -25.44 -10.52
C ASN A 279 14.45 -26.07 -9.13
N THR A 280 13.98 -25.35 -8.11
CA THR A 280 13.89 -25.87 -6.74
C THR A 280 12.94 -27.06 -6.67
N MET A 281 11.81 -26.98 -7.36
CA MET A 281 10.83 -28.06 -7.38
C MET A 281 11.33 -29.29 -8.16
N ASP A 282 12.02 -29.08 -9.29
CA ASP A 282 12.64 -30.16 -10.06
C ASP A 282 13.71 -30.89 -9.23
N ASN A 283 14.49 -30.17 -8.43
CA ASN A 283 15.45 -30.75 -7.49
C ASN A 283 14.76 -31.58 -6.39
N LEU A 284 13.69 -31.06 -5.79
CA LEU A 284 12.92 -31.78 -4.77
C LEU A 284 12.30 -33.07 -5.32
N ILE A 285 11.74 -33.01 -6.54
CA ILE A 285 11.21 -34.19 -7.23
C ILE A 285 12.31 -35.23 -7.45
N THR A 286 13.52 -34.80 -7.80
CA THR A 286 14.66 -35.70 -8.00
C THR A 286 15.06 -36.38 -6.69
N VAL A 287 15.23 -35.61 -5.61
CA VAL A 287 15.57 -36.16 -4.28
C VAL A 287 14.50 -37.13 -3.77
N LEU A 288 13.22 -36.83 -4.00
CA LEU A 288 12.12 -37.72 -3.60
C LEU A 288 12.13 -39.03 -4.40
N LYS A 289 12.44 -38.99 -5.70
CA LYS A 289 12.60 -40.20 -6.52
C LYS A 289 13.75 -41.07 -6.02
N GLU A 290 14.91 -40.49 -5.76
CA GLU A 290 16.06 -41.20 -5.21
C GLU A 290 15.74 -41.85 -3.86
N LYS A 291 15.09 -41.11 -2.96
CA LYS A 291 14.65 -41.65 -1.66
C LYS A 291 13.70 -42.84 -1.81
N ASN A 292 12.77 -42.78 -2.77
CA ASN A 292 11.83 -43.87 -3.02
C ASN A 292 12.52 -45.11 -3.60
N GLU A 293 13.50 -44.95 -4.50
CA GLU A 293 14.31 -46.07 -5.00
C GLU A 293 15.11 -46.73 -3.87
N ILE A 294 15.78 -45.96 -3.01
CA ILE A 294 16.49 -46.50 -1.84
C ILE A 294 15.53 -47.27 -0.92
N MET A 295 14.32 -46.76 -0.70
CA MET A 295 13.31 -47.45 0.12
C MET A 295 12.85 -48.76 -0.51
N LYS A 296 12.73 -48.82 -1.84
CA LYS A 296 12.40 -50.02 -2.59
C LYS A 296 13.52 -51.06 -2.50
N GLU A 297 14.77 -50.67 -2.76
CA GLU A 297 15.94 -51.55 -2.59
C GLU A 297 16.02 -52.13 -1.19
N ARG A 298 15.77 -51.29 -0.16
CA ARG A 298 15.74 -51.73 1.24
C ARG A 298 14.66 -52.80 1.48
N ASN A 299 13.46 -52.61 0.92
CA ASN A 299 12.36 -53.56 1.07
C ASN A 299 12.64 -54.89 0.35
N ASP A 300 13.30 -54.83 -0.82
CA ASP A 300 13.73 -56.03 -1.55
C ASP A 300 14.75 -56.83 -0.73
N ILE A 301 15.75 -56.17 -0.13
CA ILE A 301 16.72 -56.80 0.78
C ILE A 301 16.02 -57.45 1.99
N PHE A 302 15.06 -56.76 2.61
CA PHE A 302 14.31 -57.33 3.73
C PHE A 302 13.51 -58.57 3.33
N SER A 303 12.92 -58.57 2.14
CA SER A 303 12.18 -59.72 1.60
C SER A 303 13.11 -60.91 1.38
N ASP A 304 14.29 -60.69 0.82
CA ASP A 304 15.32 -61.73 0.63
C ASP A 304 15.81 -62.33 1.95
N ILE A 305 15.98 -61.50 2.99
CA ILE A 305 16.36 -61.97 4.33
C ILE A 305 15.25 -62.83 4.95
N SER A 306 13.99 -62.39 4.85
CA SER A 306 12.83 -63.14 5.37
C SER A 306 12.75 -64.52 4.73
N ASN A 307 12.85 -64.59 3.40
CA ASN A 307 12.79 -65.84 2.65
C ASN A 307 13.93 -66.82 3.02
N LYS A 308 15.11 -66.32 3.41
CA LYS A 308 16.23 -67.17 3.87
C LYS A 308 16.01 -67.73 5.27
N LEU A 309 15.33 -66.99 6.15
CA LEU A 309 15.02 -67.44 7.50
C LEU A 309 13.92 -68.51 7.52
N ASP A 310 12.99 -68.46 6.57
CA ASP A 310 11.93 -69.45 6.38
C ASP A 310 12.38 -70.72 5.62
N GLY A 311 13.69 -70.86 5.36
CA GLY A 311 14.28 -72.05 4.71
C GLY A 311 14.00 -73.34 5.49
N PRO A 312 13.96 -74.50 4.79
CA PRO A 312 13.39 -75.74 5.30
C PRO A 312 14.04 -76.11 6.63
N GLY A 313 13.26 -75.95 7.70
CA GLY A 313 13.68 -76.34 9.04
C GLY A 313 14.19 -77.78 8.97
N CYS A 314 15.44 -77.98 9.41
CA CYS A 314 16.02 -79.30 9.60
C CYS A 314 15.02 -80.14 10.41
N SER A 315 14.26 -80.96 9.71
CA SER A 315 13.44 -82.03 10.26
C SER A 315 14.29 -83.28 10.35
#